data_AF-A0A8T2URW5-F1
#
_entry.id   AF-A0A8T2URW5-F1
#
_cell.length_a   1.000
_cell.length_b   1.000
_cell.length_c   1.000
_cell.angle_alpha   90.00
_cell.angle_beta   90.00
_cell.angle_gamma   90.00
#
_symmetry.space_group_name_H-M   'P 1'
#
loop_
_entity.id
_entity.type
_entity.pdbx_description
1 polymer ?
#
loop_
_entity_poly.entity_id
_entity_poly.type
_entity_poly.pdbx_seq_one_letter_code
_entity_poly.pdbx_strand_id
1 'polypeptide(L)'
;MHLWILVTFVVRYPYLATDYATQLSLFTHHMWIGGFLVVGAAAHAAIFMVRDYDPTTQYNNLLDRVIRHRDAIISHLNWVCIFLGFHSFGLYIHNDTMSALGRPQDMFSDTSNYNQYLPSGSRILTLWLSD
;
A
#
# COMPACT_ATOMS: atom_id res chain seq x y z
N MET A 1 6.52 7.93 -8.98
CA MET A 1 5.25 7.16 -8.87
C MET A 1 4.52 6.94 -10.21
N HIS A 2 4.72 7.79 -11.23
CA HIS A 2 4.10 7.62 -12.57
C HIS A 2 4.48 6.34 -13.34
N LEU A 3 5.57 5.65 -12.99
CA LEU A 3 5.97 4.41 -13.67
C LEU A 3 5.12 3.19 -13.27
N TRP A 4 4.55 3.19 -12.07
CA TRP A 4 3.90 2.01 -11.47
C TRP A 4 2.51 1.72 -12.06
N ILE A 5 1.77 2.77 -12.41
CA ILE A 5 0.46 2.65 -13.08
C ILE A 5 0.61 2.11 -14.50
N LEU A 6 1.76 2.33 -15.14
CA LEU A 6 1.98 1.93 -16.53
C LEU A 6 2.25 0.41 -16.69
N VAL A 7 2.69 -0.30 -15.66
CA VAL A 7 3.11 -1.71 -15.82
C VAL A 7 1.91 -2.66 -15.91
N THR A 8 0.83 -2.38 -15.19
CA THR A 8 -0.34 -3.28 -15.12
C THR A 8 -1.53 -2.73 -15.89
N PHE A 9 -1.73 -1.40 -15.88
CA PHE A 9 -2.98 -0.81 -16.35
C PHE A 9 -2.89 -0.14 -17.73
N VAL A 10 -1.68 0.09 -18.24
CA VAL A 10 -1.47 0.64 -19.59
C VAL A 10 -0.56 -0.30 -20.38
N VAL A 11 -1.17 -1.15 -21.20
CA VAL A 11 -0.43 -2.10 -22.03
C VAL A 11 0.38 -1.35 -23.08
N ARG A 12 1.71 -1.36 -22.93
CA ARG A 12 2.66 -0.63 -23.79
C ARG A 12 3.26 -1.49 -24.91
N TYR A 13 3.14 -2.80 -24.81
CA TYR A 13 3.69 -3.76 -25.77
C TYR A 13 2.58 -4.50 -26.52
N PRO A 14 2.68 -4.66 -27.85
CA PRO A 14 1.73 -5.48 -28.61
C PRO A 14 1.60 -6.89 -28.01
N TYR A 15 0.38 -7.42 -27.97
CA TYR A 15 0.04 -8.77 -27.46
C TYR A 15 0.30 -9.02 -25.97
N LEU A 16 0.85 -8.04 -25.23
CA LEU A 16 1.05 -8.20 -23.80
C LEU A 16 -0.28 -8.27 -23.03
N ALA A 17 -1.35 -7.64 -23.54
CA ALA A 17 -2.70 -7.68 -22.96
C ALA A 17 -3.25 -9.11 -22.79
N THR A 18 -2.85 -10.02 -23.68
CA THR A 18 -3.31 -11.41 -23.71
C THR A 18 -2.36 -12.39 -23.01
N ASP A 19 -1.17 -11.94 -22.58
CA ASP A 19 -0.19 -12.77 -21.88
C ASP A 19 -0.18 -12.46 -20.38
N TYR A 20 -1.06 -13.14 -19.65
CA TYR A 20 -1.24 -12.94 -18.20
C TYR A 20 0.00 -13.32 -17.37
N ALA A 21 0.76 -14.32 -17.80
CA ALA A 21 1.94 -14.78 -17.07
C ALA A 21 3.03 -13.70 -17.09
N THR A 22 3.26 -13.08 -18.25
CA THR A 22 4.21 -11.99 -18.39
C THR A 22 3.74 -10.74 -17.65
N GLN A 23 2.44 -10.41 -17.67
CA GLN A 23 1.89 -9.30 -16.88
C GLN A 23 2.12 -9.47 -15.37
N LEU A 24 1.76 -10.64 -14.81
CA LEU A 24 1.93 -10.93 -13.39
C LEU A 24 3.41 -10.91 -12.99
N SER A 25 4.28 -11.49 -13.82
CA SER A 25 5.72 -11.49 -13.59
C SER A 25 6.30 -10.07 -13.57
N LEU A 26 5.96 -9.25 -14.56
CA LEU A 26 6.40 -7.85 -14.60
C LEU A 26 5.87 -7.06 -13.40
N PHE A 27 4.60 -7.23 -13.04
CA PHE A 27 4.03 -6.56 -11.86
C PHE A 27 4.78 -6.94 -10.58
N THR A 28 4.88 -8.23 -10.28
CA THR A 28 5.54 -8.71 -9.06
C THR A 28 7.01 -8.30 -9.03
N HIS A 29 7.73 -8.43 -10.14
CA HIS A 29 9.12 -8.00 -10.28
C HIS A 29 9.29 -6.52 -9.90
N HIS A 30 8.46 -5.65 -10.48
CA HIS A 30 8.52 -4.23 -10.20
C HIS A 30 8.13 -3.95 -8.75
N MET A 31 7.03 -4.52 -8.23
CA MET A 31 6.60 -4.30 -6.84
C MET A 31 7.69 -4.67 -5.83
N TRP A 32 8.42 -5.77 -6.07
CA TRP A 32 9.56 -6.17 -5.26
C TRP A 32 10.72 -5.18 -5.35
N ILE A 33 11.12 -4.77 -6.56
CA ILE A 33 12.16 -3.75 -6.74
C ILE A 33 11.76 -2.44 -6.04
N GLY A 34 10.51 -2.02 -6.18
CA GLY A 34 9.96 -0.85 -5.49
C GLY A 34 10.10 -0.98 -3.98
N GLY A 35 9.73 -2.15 -3.42
CA GLY A 35 9.90 -2.46 -2.00
C GLY A 35 11.36 -2.37 -1.55
N PHE A 36 12.28 -2.98 -2.29
CA PHE A 36 13.72 -2.91 -1.99
C PHE A 36 14.24 -1.47 -2.01
N LEU A 37 13.81 -0.64 -2.98
CA LEU A 37 14.23 0.76 -3.06
C LEU A 37 13.67 1.60 -1.91
N VAL A 38 12.42 1.38 -1.48
CA VAL A 38 11.82 2.10 -0.34
C VAL A 38 12.52 1.76 0.97
N VAL A 39 12.72 0.48 1.26
CA VAL A 39 13.44 0.03 2.46
C VAL A 39 14.91 0.47 2.40
N GLY A 40 15.54 0.38 1.22
CA GLY A 40 16.90 0.84 0.99
C GLY A 40 17.07 2.34 1.24
N ALA A 41 16.13 3.17 0.81
CA ALA A 41 16.14 4.61 1.09
C ALA A 41 16.04 4.90 2.60
N ALA A 42 15.15 4.21 3.32
CA ALA A 42 15.04 4.33 4.77
C ALA A 42 16.31 3.87 5.50
N ALA A 43 16.94 2.79 5.05
CA ALA A 43 18.20 2.30 5.62
C ALA A 43 19.35 3.31 5.42
N HIS A 44 19.49 3.88 4.23
CA HIS A 44 20.50 4.91 3.97
C HIS A 44 20.23 6.20 4.77
N ALA A 45 18.96 6.59 4.94
CA ALA A 45 18.61 7.71 5.81
C ALA A 45 19.04 7.46 7.26
N ALA A 46 18.83 6.25 7.80
CA ALA A 46 19.30 5.89 9.14
C ALA A 46 20.84 5.89 9.25
N ILE A 47 21.55 5.39 8.22
CA ILE A 47 23.02 5.41 8.18
C ILE A 47 23.53 6.85 8.22
N PHE A 48 22.95 7.73 7.40
CA PHE A 48 23.27 9.16 7.40
C PHE A 48 23.05 9.80 8.79
N MET A 49 21.92 9.50 9.42
CA MET A 49 21.59 10.02 10.76
C MET A 49 22.57 9.57 11.86
N VAL A 50 23.24 8.43 11.69
CA VAL A 50 24.21 7.93 12.67
C VAL A 50 25.64 8.40 12.37
N ARG A 51 26.02 8.45 11.10
CA ARG A 51 27.42 8.69 10.70
C ARG A 51 27.74 10.15 10.39
N ASP A 52 26.84 10.84 9.70
CA ASP A 52 27.14 12.11 9.05
C ASP A 52 26.29 13.27 9.57
N TYR A 53 25.27 12.99 10.39
CA TYR A 53 24.43 14.00 11.00
C TYR A 53 25.10 14.65 12.22
N ASP A 54 25.32 15.96 12.14
CA ASP A 54 25.83 16.76 13.25
C ASP A 54 24.74 17.72 13.78
N PRO A 55 24.27 17.53 15.03
CA PRO A 55 23.22 18.36 15.63
C PRO A 55 23.68 19.80 15.91
N THR A 56 24.98 20.07 15.95
CA THR A 56 25.52 21.43 16.20
C THR A 56 25.45 22.29 14.95
N THR A 57 25.68 21.71 13.77
CA THR A 57 25.59 22.42 12.49
C THR A 57 24.17 22.46 11.93
N GLN A 58 23.32 21.52 12.33
CA GLN A 58 21.94 21.38 11.86
C GLN A 58 20.89 21.83 12.89
N TYR A 59 21.23 22.82 13.71
CA TYR A 59 20.39 23.29 14.81
C TYR A 59 19.10 24.00 14.34
N ASN A 60 17.96 23.66 14.95
CA ASN A 60 16.64 24.29 14.75
C ASN A 60 16.13 24.33 13.30
N ASN A 61 16.64 23.46 12.43
CA ASN A 61 16.07 23.22 11.11
C ASN A 61 14.82 22.33 11.20
N LEU A 62 14.19 22.02 10.06
CA LEU A 62 12.98 21.19 10.03
C LEU A 62 13.23 19.77 10.56
N LEU A 63 14.40 19.20 10.29
CA LEU A 63 14.75 17.85 10.69
C LEU A 63 14.98 17.75 12.21
N ASP A 64 15.66 18.74 12.81
CA ASP A 64 15.79 18.87 14.27
C ASP A 64 14.43 18.96 14.96
N ARG A 65 13.49 19.72 14.38
CA ARG A 65 12.13 19.81 14.91
C ARG A 65 11.46 18.44 14.92
N VAL A 66 11.52 17.68 13.82
CA VAL A 66 10.95 16.32 13.71
C VAL A 66 11.53 15.40 14.78
N ILE A 67 12.85 15.43 14.99
CA ILE A 67 13.51 14.59 15.99
C ILE A 67 13.03 14.91 17.41
N ARG A 68 12.79 16.20 17.72
CA ARG A 68 12.33 16.63 19.05
C ARG A 68 10.94 16.11 19.44
N HIS A 69 10.10 15.73 18.48
CA HIS A 69 8.77 15.16 18.76
C HIS A 69 8.60 13.74 18.19
N ARG A 70 9.71 13.01 18.00
CA ARG A 70 9.71 11.65 17.45
C ARG A 70 8.78 10.69 18.19
N ASP A 71 8.66 10.81 19.52
CA ASP A 71 7.85 9.91 20.33
C ASP A 71 6.35 10.07 20.03
N ALA A 72 5.90 11.30 19.76
CA ALA A 72 4.53 11.57 19.32
C ALA A 72 4.25 11.00 17.93
N ILE A 73 5.22 11.08 16.99
CA ILE A 73 5.07 10.48 15.66
C ILE A 73 4.94 8.96 15.78
N ILE A 74 5.82 8.33 16.57
CA ILE A 74 5.81 6.88 16.79
C ILE A 74 4.52 6.43 17.46
N SER A 75 4.02 7.15 18.46
CA SER A 75 2.79 6.78 19.17
C SER A 75 1.55 6.86 18.27
N HIS A 76 1.44 7.88 17.42
CA HIS A 76 0.33 7.99 16.47
C HIS A 76 0.40 6.92 15.40
N LEU A 77 1.59 6.62 14.85
CA LEU A 77 1.76 5.55 13.88
C LEU A 77 1.38 4.19 14.48
N ASN A 78 1.78 3.92 15.72
CA ASN A 78 1.37 2.72 16.45
C ASN A 78 -0.16 2.64 16.59
N TRP A 79 -0.81 3.73 17.01
CA TRP A 79 -2.26 3.79 17.11
C TRP A 79 -2.94 3.50 15.76
N VAL A 80 -2.45 4.10 14.66
CA VAL A 80 -2.97 3.85 13.30
C VAL A 80 -2.81 2.37 12.92
N CYS A 81 -1.64 1.77 13.15
CA CYS A 81 -1.40 0.36 12.84
C CYS A 81 -2.33 -0.58 13.63
N ILE A 82 -2.54 -0.32 14.92
CA ILE A 82 -3.46 -1.08 15.76
C ILE A 82 -4.90 -0.89 15.28
N PHE A 83 -5.30 0.34 14.99
CA PHE A 83 -6.64 0.66 14.50
C PHE A 83 -6.92 -0.07 13.17
N LEU A 84 -6.04 0.04 12.18
CA LEU A 84 -6.18 -0.68 10.91
C LEU A 84 -6.17 -2.20 11.11
N GLY A 85 -5.30 -2.73 11.98
CA GLY A 85 -5.26 -4.15 12.31
C GLY A 85 -6.60 -4.68 12.82
N PHE A 86 -7.17 -4.05 13.85
CA PHE A 86 -8.45 -4.49 14.40
C PHE A 86 -9.63 -4.32 13.43
N HIS A 87 -9.64 -3.28 12.61
CA HIS A 87 -10.79 -2.96 11.76
C HIS A 87 -10.72 -3.55 10.36
N SER A 88 -9.53 -3.93 9.86
CA SER A 88 -9.40 -4.63 8.58
C SER A 88 -9.28 -6.14 8.81
N PHE A 89 -8.27 -6.58 9.57
CA PHE A 89 -8.06 -8.00 9.83
C PHE A 89 -9.15 -8.60 10.73
N GLY A 90 -9.65 -7.83 11.71
CA GLY A 90 -10.76 -8.29 12.55
C GLY A 90 -12.06 -8.53 11.78
N LEU A 91 -12.36 -7.73 10.75
CA LEU A 91 -13.53 -7.98 9.89
C LEU A 91 -13.40 -9.27 9.07
N TYR A 92 -12.19 -9.61 8.61
CA TYR A 92 -11.95 -10.90 7.95
C TYR A 92 -12.24 -12.07 8.90
N ILE A 93 -11.72 -12.03 10.14
CA ILE A 93 -12.01 -13.06 11.15
C ILE A 93 -13.51 -13.15 11.47
N HIS A 94 -14.18 -12.01 11.63
CA HIS A 94 -15.62 -11.96 11.85
C HIS A 94 -16.36 -12.67 10.72
N ASN A 95 -16.08 -12.31 9.47
CA ASN A 95 -16.74 -12.91 8.31
C ASN A 95 -16.48 -14.41 8.19
N ASP A 96 -15.25 -14.87 8.44
CA ASP A 96 -14.91 -16.29 8.45
C ASP A 96 -15.65 -17.03 9.56
N THR A 97 -15.77 -16.43 10.75
CA THR A 97 -16.49 -17.02 11.89
C THR A 97 -17.99 -17.09 11.64
N MET A 98 -18.61 -16.02 11.13
CA MET A 98 -20.05 -16.00 10.82
C MET A 98 -20.39 -16.97 9.68
N SER A 99 -19.50 -17.12 8.70
CA SER A 99 -19.60 -18.15 7.67
C SER A 99 -19.52 -19.56 8.26
N ALA A 100 -18.53 -19.83 9.11
CA ALA A 100 -18.38 -21.13 9.79
C ALA A 100 -19.56 -21.49 10.71
N LEU A 101 -20.20 -20.49 11.33
CA LEU A 101 -21.39 -20.66 12.16
C LEU A 101 -22.69 -20.78 11.34
N GLY A 102 -22.63 -20.75 10.00
CA GLY A 102 -23.79 -20.87 9.12
C GLY A 102 -24.72 -19.65 9.17
N ARG A 103 -24.19 -18.47 9.51
CA ARG A 103 -24.94 -17.20 9.63
C ARG A 103 -24.46 -16.15 8.62
N PRO A 104 -24.59 -16.40 7.30
CA PRO A 104 -24.07 -15.49 6.28
C PRO A 104 -24.78 -14.12 6.26
N GLN A 105 -26.01 -14.04 6.75
CA GLN A 105 -26.77 -12.77 6.86
C GLN A 105 -26.15 -11.75 7.83
N ASP A 106 -25.28 -12.20 8.74
CA ASP A 106 -24.63 -11.36 9.74
C ASP A 106 -23.17 -11.01 9.35
N MET A 107 -22.78 -11.32 8.11
CA MET A 107 -21.48 -10.92 7.54
C MET A 107 -21.49 -9.44 7.16
N PHE A 108 -20.34 -8.79 7.30
CA PHE A 108 -20.15 -7.42 6.82
C PHE A 108 -19.63 -7.43 5.39
N SER A 109 -20.34 -6.76 4.47
CA SER A 109 -19.89 -6.51 3.10
C SER A 109 -20.05 -5.02 2.78
N ASP A 110 -18.95 -4.37 2.38
CA ASP A 110 -19.00 -2.98 1.92
C ASP A 110 -19.57 -2.91 0.50
N THR A 111 -20.79 -2.41 0.36
CA THR A 111 -21.30 -1.85 -0.90
C THR A 111 -20.77 -0.42 -1.01
N SER A 112 -19.53 -0.26 -1.46
CA SER A 112 -18.95 1.07 -1.64
C SER A 112 -19.71 1.85 -2.73
N ASN A 113 -20.56 2.79 -2.31
CA ASN A 113 -21.36 3.64 -3.22
C ASN A 113 -20.49 4.50 -4.16
N TYR A 114 -19.18 4.64 -3.90
CA TYR A 114 -18.25 5.38 -4.76
C TYR A 114 -17.95 4.69 -6.10
N ASN A 115 -17.99 3.35 -6.17
CA ASN A 115 -17.71 2.60 -7.40
C ASN A 115 -18.81 2.70 -8.47
N GLN A 116 -19.96 3.32 -8.14
CA GLN A 116 -21.07 3.51 -9.09
C GLN A 116 -20.94 4.82 -9.91
N TYR A 117 -20.07 5.75 -9.51
CA TYR A 117 -19.94 7.07 -10.15
C TYR A 117 -18.71 7.22 -11.07
N LEU A 118 -17.87 6.19 -11.19
CA LEU A 118 -16.73 6.20 -12.11
C LEU A 118 -17.18 5.84 -13.55
N PRO A 119 -16.79 6.61 -14.59
CA PRO A 119 -17.20 6.34 -15.95
C PRO A 119 -16.75 4.97 -16.47
N SER A 120 -17.62 4.34 -17.24
CA SER A 120 -17.52 3.03 -17.91
C SER A 120 -16.12 2.63 -18.44
N GLY A 121 -15.27 3.57 -18.86
CA GLY A 121 -13.89 3.27 -19.32
C GLY A 121 -12.95 2.71 -18.25
N SER A 122 -13.27 2.90 -16.96
CA SER A 122 -12.55 2.30 -15.82
C SER A 122 -12.96 0.86 -15.52
N ARG A 123 -14.04 0.34 -16.14
CA ARG A 123 -14.57 -1.01 -15.90
C ARG A 123 -13.89 -2.11 -16.73
N ILE A 124 -13.23 -1.76 -17.83
CA ILE A 124 -12.45 -2.72 -18.65
C ILE A 124 -11.25 -3.25 -17.84
N LEU A 125 -10.65 -2.40 -17.01
CA LEU A 125 -9.55 -2.76 -16.11
C LEU A 125 -9.97 -3.81 -15.06
N THR A 126 -11.25 -3.83 -14.67
CA THR A 126 -11.84 -4.80 -13.73
C THR A 126 -12.41 -6.05 -14.40
N LEU A 127 -12.64 -6.06 -15.72
CA LEU A 127 -13.17 -7.20 -16.49
C LEU A 127 -12.07 -8.16 -17.00
N TRP A 128 -10.81 -7.72 -17.12
CA TRP A 128 -9.67 -8.62 -17.42
C TRP A 128 -9.19 -9.43 -16.19
N LEU A 129 -9.87 -9.31 -15.04
CA LEU A 129 -9.76 -10.24 -13.90
C LEU A 129 -10.98 -11.17 -13.80
N SER A 130 -11.84 -11.24 -14.84
CA SER A 130 -13.01 -12.13 -14.87
C SER A 130 -13.11 -13.05 -16.10
N ASP A 131 -12.02 -13.27 -16.84
CA ASP A 131 -11.88 -14.40 -17.77
C ASP A 131 -10.73 -15.32 -17.31
#